data_AF-A0A2Z6B1X0-F1
#
_entry.id   AF-A0A2Z6B1X0-F1
#
_cell.length_a   1.000
_cell.length_b   1.000
_cell.length_c   1.000
_cell.angle_alpha   90.00
_cell.angle_beta   90.00
_cell.angle_gamma   90.00
#
_symmetry.space_group_name_H-M   'P 1'
#
loop_
_entity.id
_entity.type
_entity.pdbx_description
1 polymer ?
#
loop_
_entity_poly.entity_id
_entity_poly.type
_entity_poly.pdbx_seq_one_letter_code
_entity_poly.pdbx_strand_id
1 'polypeptide(L)'
;MALALMVKVADGLILESLLEILMSPPDSIKISVDTRSETLETPRSNSFVLRVNSHEGKWLQASRPTCLFPPLTPKQVLTNMTDILLPFPDGCVTGRFIRRVKRFSVETDVNGESVWAHTNNSGSMLGLLRPGSGAFLSPAPNPKRKLKWTLETLTLDDVTVGVNTLTPNRLLKAAHLAGALPETRGYTEFRAEAKIGDSRLDARLEGPEGTLYVEAKNVTLVEDDIAIFPDAVTTRGQKHLRELIELAGQGIRVASFYLIQRDDCSCFGMADMVDPEFARLFWEAKEAGVEIWPYLAEVTEQGIGLVRKLPLAERR
;
A
#
# COMPACT_ATOMS: atom_id res chain seq x y z
N MET A 1 21.25 1.37 11.20
CA MET A 1 20.26 2.47 11.12
C MET A 1 20.91 3.67 10.47
N ALA A 2 20.68 3.89 9.17
CA ALA A 2 21.01 5.15 8.53
C ALA A 2 19.71 5.95 8.44
N LEU A 3 19.60 7.02 9.23
CA LEU A 3 18.46 7.93 9.20
C LEU A 3 18.71 8.93 8.05
N ALA A 4 18.08 8.69 6.90
CA ALA A 4 18.12 9.67 5.81
C ALA A 4 17.18 10.84 6.17
N LEU A 5 17.77 11.97 6.54
CA LEU A 5 17.05 13.22 6.81
C LEU A 5 16.90 13.97 5.48
N MET A 6 15.69 14.03 4.89
CA MET A 6 15.43 14.97 3.80
C MET A 6 15.08 16.33 4.38
N VAL A 7 15.95 17.31 4.21
CA VAL A 7 15.68 18.72 4.53
C VAL A 7 15.38 19.44 3.21
N LYS A 8 14.17 20.00 3.09
CA LYS A 8 13.79 20.87 1.97
C LYS A 8 14.23 22.30 2.31
N VAL A 9 15.24 22.81 1.61
CA VAL A 9 15.66 24.21 1.70
C VAL A 9 14.88 25.01 0.66
N ALA A 10 14.40 26.20 1.02
CA ALA A 10 13.81 27.13 0.07
C ALA A 10 14.90 27.57 -0.92
N ASP A 11 14.62 27.44 -2.21
CA ASP A 11 15.48 27.81 -3.34
C ASP A 11 16.64 26.84 -3.69
N GLY A 12 16.30 25.76 -4.40
CA GLY A 12 17.24 24.94 -5.19
C GLY A 12 17.50 23.54 -4.62
N LEU A 13 17.14 22.50 -5.40
CA LEU A 13 17.43 21.10 -5.10
C LEU A 13 18.93 20.81 -5.27
N ILE A 14 19.59 20.31 -4.22
CA ILE A 14 20.80 19.49 -4.34
C ILE A 14 20.49 18.13 -3.71
N LEU A 15 20.35 17.13 -4.58
CA LEU A 15 20.47 15.72 -4.22
C LEU A 15 21.96 15.41 -4.28
N GLU A 16 22.59 15.04 -3.17
CA GLU A 16 23.59 13.97 -3.15
C GLU A 16 24.01 13.57 -1.73
N SER A 17 24.23 12.27 -1.60
CA SER A 17 25.04 11.53 -0.62
C SER A 17 24.60 11.44 0.86
N LEU A 18 24.71 10.19 1.35
CA LEU A 18 24.67 9.78 2.76
C LEU A 18 25.61 10.64 3.62
N LEU A 19 25.10 11.14 4.76
CA LEU A 19 25.93 11.74 5.80
C LEU A 19 26.86 10.67 6.43
N GLU A 20 28.11 10.61 5.97
CA GLU A 20 29.25 10.33 6.84
C GLU A 20 29.60 11.64 7.57
N ILE A 21 29.36 11.69 8.88
CA ILE A 21 29.78 12.81 9.73
C ILE A 21 31.28 12.62 10.03
N LEU A 22 32.14 13.28 9.26
CA LEU A 22 33.53 13.55 9.64
C LEU A 22 33.81 15.06 9.57
N MET A 23 33.94 15.64 10.76
CA MET A 23 34.79 16.80 11.15
C MET A 23 34.76 18.09 10.29
N SER A 24 34.08 19.11 10.84
CA SER A 24 34.11 20.60 10.67
C SER A 24 35.33 21.35 10.07
N PRO A 25 35.26 22.68 9.75
CA PRO A 25 34.15 23.60 9.35
C PRO A 25 34.58 24.63 8.21
N PRO A 26 33.85 25.72 7.76
CA PRO A 26 33.04 26.75 8.47
C PRO A 26 31.60 26.89 7.92
N ASP A 27 30.53 27.31 8.61
CA ASP A 27 30.26 27.87 9.93
C ASP A 27 29.01 27.18 10.51
N SER A 28 29.01 26.95 11.81
CA SER A 28 28.18 25.98 12.54
C SER A 28 26.66 25.96 12.25
N ILE A 29 26.13 24.79 11.85
CA ILE A 29 24.75 24.39 12.16
C ILE A 29 24.75 23.73 13.54
N LYS A 30 24.16 24.39 14.54
CA LYS A 30 23.93 23.79 15.87
C LYS A 30 22.60 23.02 15.85
N ILE A 31 22.67 21.69 15.83
CA ILE A 31 21.55 20.84 16.20
C ILE A 31 21.67 20.57 17.70
N SER A 32 20.92 21.32 18.52
CA SER A 32 20.81 21.04 19.96
C SER A 32 19.72 19.99 20.17
N VAL A 33 20.11 18.76 20.50
CA VAL A 33 19.21 17.78 21.09
C VAL A 33 19.21 18.06 22.60
N ASP A 34 18.15 18.68 23.10
CA ASP A 34 18.01 18.92 24.54
C ASP A 34 17.62 17.60 25.21
N THR A 35 18.61 16.91 25.79
CA THR A 35 18.40 15.82 26.73
C THR A 35 18.39 16.36 28.15
N ARG A 36 17.49 17.31 28.45
CA ARG A 36 17.11 17.52 29.84
C ARG A 36 16.10 16.45 30.21
N SER A 37 16.63 15.47 30.92
CA SER A 37 15.92 14.49 31.73
C SER A 37 14.91 15.19 32.65
N GLU A 38 13.65 15.18 32.25
CA GLU A 38 12.56 15.00 33.21
C GLU A 38 11.88 13.69 32.82
N THR A 39 11.97 12.73 33.73
CA THR A 39 11.28 11.45 33.67
C THR A 39 9.79 11.66 33.47
N LEU A 40 9.35 11.56 32.22
CA LEU A 40 7.99 11.13 31.89
C LEU A 40 8.12 9.66 31.50
N GLU A 41 7.54 8.78 32.32
CA GLU A 41 7.35 7.38 31.96
C GLU A 41 6.64 7.32 30.60
N THR A 42 7.37 6.91 29.57
CA THR A 42 6.80 6.68 28.25
C THR A 42 6.18 5.28 28.24
N PRO A 43 4.86 5.12 28.02
CA PRO A 43 4.36 3.84 27.54
C PRO A 43 4.94 3.64 26.14
N ARG A 44 5.42 2.42 25.87
CA ARG A 44 6.05 1.96 24.63
C ARG A 44 5.46 2.63 23.38
N SER A 45 6.05 3.73 22.92
CA SER A 45 5.84 4.30 21.59
C SER A 45 7.15 4.93 21.14
N ASN A 46 7.70 4.44 20.02
CA ASN A 46 8.96 4.93 19.45
C ASN A 46 8.75 6.26 18.72
N SER A 47 8.32 7.30 19.44
CA SER A 47 8.22 8.64 18.87
C SER A 47 9.46 9.47 19.24
N PHE A 48 10.20 9.92 18.22
CA PHE A 48 11.25 10.94 18.37
C PHE A 48 10.71 12.26 17.81
N VAL A 49 10.71 13.31 18.64
CA VAL A 49 10.36 14.66 18.21
C VAL A 49 11.64 15.38 17.78
N LEU A 50 11.82 15.57 16.48
CA LEU A 50 12.87 16.45 15.93
C LEU A 50 12.37 17.89 15.93
N ARG A 51 12.97 18.74 16.77
CA ARG A 51 12.73 20.20 16.78
C ARG A 51 13.84 20.88 15.98
N VAL A 52 13.50 21.47 14.83
CA VAL A 52 14.46 22.26 14.03
C VAL A 52 14.09 23.74 14.16
N ASN A 53 15.05 24.56 14.56
CA ASN A 53 14.88 26.00 14.71
C ASN A 53 15.15 26.68 13.36
N SER A 54 14.13 27.26 12.73
CA SER A 54 14.32 28.16 11.59
C SER A 54 14.50 29.59 12.11
N HIS A 55 15.31 30.38 11.41
CA HIS A 55 15.72 31.75 11.77
C HIS A 55 14.55 32.76 11.91
N GLU A 56 13.30 32.32 11.74
CA GLU A 56 12.07 33.11 11.84
C GLU A 56 11.14 32.71 13.01
N GLY A 57 11.61 31.89 13.95
CA GLY A 57 10.88 31.64 15.20
C GLY A 57 9.59 30.83 15.06
N LYS A 58 9.36 30.17 13.92
CA LYS A 58 8.27 29.20 13.74
C LYS A 58 8.79 27.78 13.93
N TRP A 59 8.27 27.11 14.95
CA TRP A 59 8.48 25.69 15.18
C TRP A 59 7.79 24.88 14.07
N LEU A 60 8.56 24.08 13.33
CA LEU A 60 7.99 23.06 12.43
C LEU A 60 7.98 21.73 13.20
N GLN A 61 6.79 21.29 13.62
CA GLN A 61 6.59 19.95 14.15
C GLN A 61 6.39 19.00 12.97
N ALA A 62 7.42 18.22 12.63
CA ALA A 62 7.25 17.06 11.76
C ALA A 62 6.68 15.92 12.61
N SER A 63 5.36 15.86 12.77
CA SER A 63 4.70 14.71 13.39
C SER A 63 4.68 13.54 12.41
N ARG A 64 5.40 12.46 12.74
CA ARG A 64 5.23 11.17 12.07
C ARG A 64 3.79 10.69 12.25
N PRO A 65 3.20 10.01 11.26
CA PRO A 65 1.84 9.55 11.39
C PRO A 65 1.85 8.47 12.48
N THR A 66 1.07 8.66 13.53
CA THR A 66 0.99 7.66 14.60
C THR A 66 -0.30 6.90 14.39
N CYS A 67 -0.21 5.59 14.20
CA CYS A 67 -1.40 4.76 14.23
C CYS A 67 -2.02 4.87 15.63
N LEU A 68 -3.18 5.52 15.74
CA LEU A 68 -3.91 5.63 17.00
C LEU A 68 -4.65 4.32 17.35
N PHE A 69 -4.59 3.33 16.46
CA PHE A 69 -5.21 2.02 16.65
C PHE A 69 -4.16 1.04 17.18
N PRO A 70 -4.49 0.23 18.20
CA PRO A 70 -3.55 -0.74 18.74
C PRO A 70 -3.18 -1.80 17.69
N PRO A 71 -1.95 -2.35 17.76
CA PRO A 71 -1.54 -3.49 16.94
C PRO A 71 -2.56 -4.62 16.98
N LEU A 72 -2.81 -5.25 15.83
CA LEU A 72 -3.64 -6.43 15.76
C LEU A 72 -2.99 -7.57 16.55
N THR A 73 -3.75 -8.17 17.46
CA THR A 73 -3.32 -9.42 18.11
C THR A 73 -3.50 -10.59 17.15
N PRO A 74 -2.69 -11.67 17.24
CA PRO A 74 -2.86 -12.87 16.40
C PRO A 74 -4.28 -13.45 16.46
N LYS A 75 -4.94 -13.33 17.62
CA LYS A 75 -6.32 -13.77 17.82
C LYS A 75 -7.34 -12.93 17.03
N GLN A 76 -7.11 -11.62 16.90
CA GLN A 76 -7.97 -10.71 16.11
C GLN A 76 -7.80 -10.89 14.60
N VAL A 77 -6.66 -11.43 14.15
CA VAL A 77 -6.45 -11.85 12.76
C VAL A 77 -7.31 -13.08 12.46
N LEU A 78 -7.33 -14.06 13.35
CA LEU A 78 -8.00 -15.35 13.13
C LEU A 78 -9.52 -15.34 13.30
N THR A 79 -10.10 -14.52 14.19
CA THR A 79 -11.55 -14.55 14.49
C THR A 79 -12.46 -13.90 13.43
N ASN A 80 -11.90 -13.21 12.44
CA ASN A 80 -12.66 -12.48 11.42
C ASN A 80 -12.27 -12.88 9.98
N MET A 81 -11.64 -14.02 9.76
CA MET A 81 -11.44 -14.50 8.39
C MET A 81 -12.83 -14.80 7.79
N THR A 82 -13.21 -14.05 6.76
CA THR A 82 -14.23 -14.58 5.86
C THR A 82 -13.67 -15.84 5.21
N ASP A 83 -14.48 -16.89 5.02
CA ASP A 83 -14.06 -18.17 4.39
C ASP A 83 -13.60 -18.03 2.91
N ILE A 84 -13.35 -16.80 2.45
CA ILE A 84 -12.99 -16.47 1.08
C ILE A 84 -11.50 -16.45 0.94
N LEU A 85 -10.97 -17.57 0.48
CA LEU A 85 -9.60 -17.74 0.04
C LEU A 85 -9.56 -17.71 -1.49
N LEU A 86 -8.77 -16.80 -2.06
CA LEU A 86 -8.38 -16.87 -3.45
C LEU A 86 -7.16 -17.80 -3.56
N PRO A 87 -7.31 -19.04 -4.05
CA PRO A 87 -6.22 -20.00 -4.02
C PRO A 87 -5.12 -19.63 -5.01
N PHE A 88 -3.89 -19.93 -4.61
CA PHE A 88 -2.80 -20.04 -5.56
C PHE A 88 -2.94 -21.33 -6.38
N PRO A 89 -2.51 -21.32 -7.66
CA PRO A 89 -2.58 -22.51 -8.50
C PRO A 89 -1.56 -23.58 -8.05
N ASP A 90 -1.78 -24.82 -8.44
CA ASP A 90 -0.81 -25.90 -8.21
C ASP A 90 0.55 -25.61 -8.89
N GLY A 91 1.62 -26.16 -8.33
CA GLY A 91 2.97 -26.03 -8.89
C GLY A 91 3.64 -24.68 -8.62
N CYS A 92 3.15 -23.91 -7.63
CA CYS A 92 3.88 -22.76 -7.12
C CYS A 92 5.23 -23.16 -6.52
N VAL A 93 6.19 -22.24 -6.58
CA VAL A 93 7.54 -22.45 -6.06
C VAL A 93 7.97 -21.26 -5.19
N THR A 94 8.73 -21.57 -4.16
CA THR A 94 9.44 -20.59 -3.33
C THR A 94 10.85 -20.39 -3.85
N GLY A 95 11.32 -19.15 -3.85
CA GLY A 95 12.70 -18.80 -4.17
C GLY A 95 13.19 -17.61 -3.38
N ARG A 96 14.37 -17.12 -3.72
CA ARG A 96 14.94 -15.88 -3.19
C ARG A 96 14.99 -14.82 -4.29
N PHE A 97 14.47 -13.64 -4.01
CA PHE A 97 14.57 -12.49 -4.89
C PHE A 97 16.04 -12.14 -5.15
N ILE A 98 16.44 -12.02 -6.41
CA ILE A 98 17.78 -11.56 -6.79
C ILE A 98 17.70 -10.09 -7.18
N ARG A 99 16.88 -9.76 -8.18
CA ARG A 99 16.72 -8.40 -8.69
C ARG A 99 15.45 -8.24 -9.53
N ARG A 100 15.02 -7.00 -9.68
CA ARG A 100 14.02 -6.59 -10.66
C ARG A 100 14.70 -5.91 -11.84
N VAL A 101 14.35 -6.32 -13.06
CA VAL A 101 14.88 -5.74 -14.30
C VAL A 101 13.74 -5.09 -15.06
N LYS A 102 13.93 -3.82 -15.43
CA LYS A 102 12.88 -2.98 -16.01
C LYS A 102 11.65 -2.99 -15.08
N ARG A 103 10.44 -2.89 -15.63
CA ARG A 103 9.20 -2.82 -14.83
C ARG A 103 8.57 -4.18 -14.55
N PHE A 104 8.76 -5.19 -15.41
CA PHE A 104 7.88 -6.36 -15.47
C PHE A 104 8.59 -7.71 -15.38
N SER A 105 9.87 -7.73 -15.00
CA SER A 105 10.68 -8.95 -14.93
C SER A 105 11.45 -8.99 -13.63
N VAL A 106 11.36 -10.10 -12.93
CA VAL A 106 12.03 -10.36 -11.67
C VAL A 106 12.82 -11.64 -11.81
N GLU A 107 14.06 -11.61 -11.37
CA GLU A 107 14.95 -12.76 -11.29
C GLU A 107 14.95 -13.28 -9.86
N THR A 108 14.82 -14.59 -9.71
CA THR A 108 14.81 -15.29 -8.42
C THR A 108 15.72 -16.51 -8.47
N ASP A 109 16.36 -16.84 -7.36
CA ASP A 109 17.00 -18.14 -7.14
C ASP A 109 15.94 -19.15 -6.66
N VAL A 110 15.71 -20.21 -7.42
CA VAL A 110 14.87 -21.33 -7.00
C VAL A 110 15.76 -22.57 -6.96
N ASN A 111 16.09 -23.03 -5.75
CA ASN A 111 16.96 -24.19 -5.53
C ASN A 111 18.33 -24.10 -6.24
N GLY A 112 18.93 -22.92 -6.31
CA GLY A 112 20.22 -22.68 -6.97
C GLY A 112 20.12 -22.39 -8.47
N GLU A 113 18.92 -22.41 -9.06
CA GLU A 113 18.69 -22.07 -10.46
C GLU A 113 18.11 -20.65 -10.60
N SER A 114 18.63 -19.88 -11.55
CA SER A 114 18.05 -18.58 -11.92
C SER A 114 16.74 -18.77 -12.69
N VAL A 115 15.65 -18.32 -12.07
CA VAL A 115 14.28 -18.36 -12.61
C VAL A 115 13.78 -16.95 -12.85
N TRP A 116 13.18 -16.73 -14.01
CA TRP A 116 12.59 -15.44 -14.38
C TRP A 116 11.07 -15.44 -14.27
N ALA A 117 10.54 -14.52 -13.47
CA ALA A 117 9.13 -14.29 -13.27
C ALA A 117 8.67 -12.94 -13.82
N HIS A 118 7.41 -12.88 -14.22
CA HIS A 118 6.73 -11.63 -14.50
C HIS A 118 6.19 -11.00 -13.23
N THR A 119 6.30 -9.69 -13.10
CA THR A 119 5.49 -8.90 -12.17
C THR A 119 4.59 -7.97 -12.95
N ASN A 120 3.32 -7.87 -12.57
CA ASN A 120 2.36 -6.89 -13.10
C ASN A 120 2.31 -5.61 -12.24
N ASN A 121 3.03 -5.59 -11.11
CA ASN A 121 3.21 -4.40 -10.33
C ASN A 121 4.18 -3.47 -11.06
N SER A 122 3.64 -2.40 -11.65
CA SER A 122 4.41 -1.36 -12.33
C SER A 122 4.92 -0.27 -11.39
N GLY A 123 4.46 -0.27 -10.13
CA GLY A 123 4.88 0.64 -9.07
C GLY A 123 6.35 0.45 -8.68
N SER A 124 6.81 1.27 -7.74
CA SER A 124 8.19 1.23 -7.26
C SER A 124 8.47 -0.06 -6.49
N MET A 125 7.45 -0.66 -5.86
CA MET A 125 7.59 -1.72 -4.86
C MET A 125 8.52 -1.25 -3.72
N LEU A 126 8.32 0.00 -3.29
CA LEU A 126 9.17 0.70 -2.34
C LEU A 126 9.36 -0.14 -1.07
N GLY A 127 10.62 -0.34 -0.68
CA GLY A 127 10.99 -1.13 0.50
C GLY A 127 11.02 -2.65 0.32
N LEU A 128 10.41 -3.20 -0.74
CA LEU A 128 10.22 -4.65 -0.93
C LEU A 128 11.35 -5.34 -1.73
N LEU A 129 12.08 -4.60 -2.57
CA LEU A 129 13.06 -5.16 -3.51
C LEU A 129 14.43 -5.43 -2.86
N ARG A 130 14.47 -6.27 -1.81
CA ARG A 130 15.70 -6.63 -1.08
C ARG A 130 16.29 -7.96 -1.61
N PRO A 131 17.50 -7.97 -2.21
CA PRO A 131 18.15 -9.22 -2.60
C PRO A 131 18.25 -10.22 -1.43
N GLY A 132 17.93 -11.48 -1.70
CA GLY A 132 17.89 -12.56 -0.72
C GLY A 132 16.53 -12.76 -0.02
N SER A 133 15.60 -11.80 -0.12
CA SER A 133 14.24 -11.92 0.41
C SER A 133 13.49 -13.10 -0.19
N GLY A 134 12.57 -13.69 0.57
CA GLY A 134 11.67 -14.71 0.06
C GLY A 134 10.83 -14.20 -1.11
N ALA A 135 10.58 -15.06 -2.09
CA ALA A 135 9.72 -14.81 -3.22
C ALA A 135 8.84 -16.04 -3.46
N PHE A 136 7.54 -15.83 -3.68
CA PHE A 136 6.61 -16.88 -4.06
C PHE A 136 6.15 -16.69 -5.49
N LEU A 137 6.26 -17.74 -6.30
CA LEU A 137 5.99 -17.71 -7.73
C LEU A 137 4.90 -18.69 -8.09
N SER A 138 3.93 -18.23 -8.89
CA SER A 138 2.93 -19.10 -9.52
C SER A 138 3.29 -19.40 -10.97
N PRO A 139 2.96 -20.60 -11.50
CA PRO A 139 3.09 -20.86 -12.92
C PRO A 139 2.18 -19.94 -13.72
N ALA A 140 2.68 -19.46 -14.85
CA ALA A 140 1.91 -18.64 -15.78
C ALA A 140 0.73 -19.46 -16.35
N PRO A 141 -0.52 -18.96 -16.29
CA PRO A 141 -1.70 -19.72 -16.74
C PRO A 141 -1.67 -20.07 -18.24
N ASN A 142 -1.01 -19.23 -19.05
CA ASN A 142 -0.82 -19.48 -20.48
C ASN A 142 0.56 -20.11 -20.71
N PRO A 143 0.65 -21.39 -21.11
CA PRO A 143 1.91 -22.09 -21.34
C PRO A 143 2.80 -21.45 -22.42
N LYS A 144 2.21 -20.64 -23.32
CA LYS A 144 2.94 -19.94 -24.40
C LYS A 144 3.64 -18.67 -23.94
N ARG A 145 3.41 -18.18 -22.71
CA ARG A 145 4.11 -16.98 -22.21
C ARG A 145 5.63 -17.20 -22.18
N LYS A 146 6.38 -16.14 -22.50
CA LYS A 146 7.86 -16.16 -22.46
C LYS A 146 8.38 -16.40 -21.04
N LEU A 147 7.85 -15.65 -20.08
CA LEU A 147 8.12 -15.86 -18.66
C LEU A 147 7.10 -16.88 -18.13
N LYS A 148 7.60 -18.01 -17.64
CA LYS A 148 6.79 -19.15 -17.20
C LYS A 148 6.25 -18.98 -15.78
N TRP A 149 6.68 -17.94 -15.08
CA TRP A 149 6.32 -17.67 -13.70
C TRP A 149 5.74 -16.26 -13.53
N THR A 150 4.90 -16.09 -12.53
CA THR A 150 4.38 -14.79 -12.06
C THR A 150 4.79 -14.61 -10.60
N LEU A 151 5.29 -13.44 -10.25
CA LEU A 151 5.60 -13.08 -8.87
C LEU A 151 4.30 -12.77 -8.13
N GLU A 152 3.99 -13.56 -7.12
CA GLU A 152 2.79 -13.41 -6.30
C GLU A 152 3.08 -12.63 -5.02
N THR A 153 4.14 -13.02 -4.30
CA THR A 153 4.50 -12.42 -3.01
C THR A 153 6.01 -12.19 -2.90
N LEU A 154 6.38 -11.23 -2.04
CA LEU A 154 7.74 -11.04 -1.55
C LEU A 154 7.71 -11.04 -0.02
N THR A 155 8.78 -11.51 0.60
CA THR A 155 8.95 -11.48 2.05
C THR A 155 9.82 -10.28 2.45
N LEU A 156 9.28 -9.44 3.33
CA LEU A 156 10.01 -8.35 3.97
C LEU A 156 10.22 -8.71 5.43
N ASP A 157 11.47 -9.02 5.78
CA ASP A 157 11.80 -9.55 7.11
C ASP A 157 10.97 -10.83 7.39
N ASP A 158 10.02 -10.83 8.32
CA ASP A 158 9.13 -11.97 8.59
C ASP A 158 7.71 -11.80 8.00
N VAL A 159 7.46 -10.73 7.24
CA VAL A 159 6.14 -10.38 6.70
C VAL A 159 6.04 -10.79 5.25
N THR A 160 5.00 -11.54 4.89
CA THR A 160 4.72 -11.88 3.48
C THR A 160 3.79 -10.85 2.86
N VAL A 161 4.24 -10.22 1.77
CA VAL A 161 3.53 -9.14 1.09
C VAL A 161 3.03 -9.60 -0.28
N GLY A 162 1.73 -9.50 -0.53
CA GLY A 162 1.12 -9.78 -1.84
C GLY A 162 1.38 -8.65 -2.84
N VAL A 163 2.14 -8.93 -3.89
CA VAL A 163 2.60 -7.92 -4.85
C VAL A 163 1.86 -7.98 -6.20
N ASN A 164 1.10 -9.04 -6.47
CA ASN A 164 0.31 -9.19 -7.69
C ASN A 164 -0.85 -8.18 -7.72
N THR A 165 -0.80 -7.22 -8.63
CA THR A 165 -1.77 -6.11 -8.73
C THR A 165 -3.11 -6.50 -9.35
N LEU A 166 -3.28 -7.73 -9.81
CA LEU A 166 -4.57 -8.27 -10.26
C LEU A 166 -5.35 -8.93 -9.11
N THR A 167 -4.71 -9.23 -7.98
CA THR A 167 -5.36 -9.83 -6.82
C THR A 167 -6.51 -8.98 -6.26
N PRO A 168 -6.39 -7.64 -6.11
CA PRO A 168 -7.49 -6.81 -5.64
C PRO A 168 -8.79 -7.01 -6.42
N ASN A 169 -8.74 -7.01 -7.76
CA ASN A 169 -9.92 -7.18 -8.62
C ASN A 169 -10.52 -8.59 -8.47
N ARG A 170 -9.66 -9.62 -8.41
CA ARG A 170 -10.08 -11.01 -8.24
C ARG A 170 -10.75 -11.22 -6.88
N LEU A 171 -10.18 -10.68 -5.82
CA LEU A 171 -10.69 -10.83 -4.46
C LEU A 171 -11.96 -9.99 -4.25
N LEU A 172 -12.04 -8.78 -4.80
CA LEU A 172 -13.26 -7.97 -4.84
C LEU A 172 -14.43 -8.76 -5.44
N LYS A 173 -14.21 -9.39 -6.60
CA LYS A 173 -15.23 -10.23 -7.25
C LYS A 173 -15.60 -11.44 -6.38
N ALA A 174 -14.60 -12.18 -5.89
CA ALA A 174 -14.83 -13.39 -5.09
C ALA A 174 -15.60 -13.08 -3.80
N ALA A 175 -15.20 -12.02 -3.09
CA ALA A 175 -15.83 -11.60 -1.85
C ALA A 175 -17.25 -11.05 -2.08
N HIS A 176 -17.50 -10.35 -3.19
CA HIS A 176 -18.85 -9.95 -3.59
C HIS A 176 -19.75 -11.18 -3.83
N LEU A 177 -19.31 -12.12 -4.66
CA LEU A 177 -20.09 -13.32 -5.02
C LEU A 177 -20.42 -14.19 -3.80
N ALA A 178 -19.55 -14.19 -2.79
CA ALA A 178 -19.76 -14.93 -1.56
C ALA A 178 -20.47 -14.14 -0.46
N GLY A 179 -20.89 -12.90 -0.71
CA GLY A 179 -21.55 -12.04 0.27
C GLY A 179 -20.65 -11.58 1.42
N ALA A 180 -19.34 -11.68 1.26
CA ALA A 180 -18.32 -11.30 2.25
C ALA A 180 -18.04 -9.77 2.28
N LEU A 181 -18.60 -9.01 1.34
CA LEU A 181 -18.55 -7.55 1.32
C LEU A 181 -19.93 -6.96 1.67
N PRO A 182 -20.15 -6.56 2.94
CA PRO A 182 -21.44 -6.01 3.38
C PRO A 182 -21.91 -4.83 2.52
N GLU A 183 -20.98 -4.00 2.05
CA GLU A 183 -21.25 -2.82 1.24
C GLU A 183 -21.84 -3.15 -0.15
N THR A 184 -21.71 -4.40 -0.60
CA THR A 184 -22.20 -4.86 -1.91
C THR A 184 -23.47 -5.72 -1.81
N ARG A 185 -24.07 -5.84 -0.63
CA ARG A 185 -25.33 -6.57 -0.44
C ARG A 185 -26.43 -5.97 -1.31
N GLY A 186 -27.21 -6.83 -1.97
CA GLY A 186 -28.32 -6.41 -2.84
C GLY A 186 -27.92 -6.19 -4.31
N TYR A 187 -26.64 -6.04 -4.62
CA TYR A 187 -26.18 -6.07 -6.01
C TYR A 187 -26.12 -7.52 -6.50
N THR A 188 -26.68 -7.77 -7.69
CA THR A 188 -26.83 -9.12 -8.27
C THR A 188 -25.98 -9.34 -9.51
N GLU A 189 -25.53 -8.26 -10.16
CA GLU A 189 -24.61 -8.34 -11.30
C GLU A 189 -23.24 -7.76 -10.94
N PHE A 190 -22.19 -8.39 -11.48
CA PHE A 190 -20.81 -7.92 -11.39
C PHE A 190 -20.17 -7.90 -12.78
N ARG A 191 -19.74 -6.73 -13.23
CA ARG A 191 -19.00 -6.54 -14.48
C ARG A 191 -17.62 -5.98 -14.18
N ALA A 192 -16.58 -6.72 -14.56
CA ALA A 192 -15.20 -6.27 -14.44
C ALA A 192 -14.84 -5.28 -15.56
N GLU A 193 -13.83 -4.44 -15.34
CA GLU A 193 -13.25 -3.54 -16.35
C GLU A 193 -14.30 -2.64 -17.03
N ALA A 194 -15.17 -2.04 -16.22
CA ALA A 194 -16.30 -1.25 -16.68
C ALA A 194 -15.84 0.08 -17.28
N LYS A 195 -16.18 0.33 -18.55
CA LYS A 195 -15.82 1.55 -19.26
C LYS A 195 -16.60 2.76 -18.73
N ILE A 196 -15.87 3.85 -18.43
CA ILE A 196 -16.42 5.17 -18.06
C ILE A 196 -15.68 6.22 -18.89
N GLY A 197 -16.37 6.84 -19.85
CA GLY A 197 -15.74 7.75 -20.82
C GLY A 197 -14.56 7.08 -21.53
N ASP A 198 -13.36 7.64 -21.37
CA ASP A 198 -12.10 7.11 -21.92
C ASP A 198 -11.30 6.23 -20.96
N SER A 199 -11.83 5.98 -19.75
CA SER A 199 -11.20 5.16 -18.71
C SER A 199 -11.96 3.85 -18.48
N ARG A 200 -11.39 3.00 -17.63
CA ARG A 200 -12.05 1.80 -17.11
C ARG A 200 -11.85 1.76 -15.61
N LEU A 201 -12.94 1.54 -14.90
CA LEU A 201 -12.94 1.22 -13.48
C LEU A 201 -12.96 -0.30 -13.30
N ASP A 202 -12.39 -0.76 -12.19
CA ASP A 202 -12.15 -2.20 -11.98
C ASP A 202 -13.45 -3.03 -11.90
N ALA A 203 -14.53 -2.47 -11.34
CA ALA A 203 -15.83 -3.12 -11.27
C ALA A 203 -17.02 -2.16 -11.41
N ARG A 204 -18.11 -2.70 -11.97
CA ARG A 204 -19.46 -2.13 -11.95
C ARG A 204 -20.43 -3.19 -11.46
N LEU A 205 -21.15 -2.87 -10.40
CA LEU A 205 -22.18 -3.70 -9.80
C LEU A 205 -23.56 -3.10 -10.09
N GLU A 206 -24.55 -3.94 -10.33
CA GLU A 206 -25.95 -3.53 -10.52
C GLU A 206 -26.89 -4.32 -9.60
N GLY A 207 -27.90 -3.64 -9.07
CA GLY A 207 -28.96 -4.23 -8.25
C GLY A 207 -30.12 -3.26 -8.04
N PRO A 208 -31.07 -3.59 -7.15
CA PRO A 208 -32.21 -2.72 -6.82
C PRO A 208 -31.80 -1.34 -6.28
N GLU A 209 -30.65 -1.26 -5.61
CA GLU A 209 -30.04 -0.02 -5.09
C GLU A 209 -29.37 0.83 -6.19
N GLY A 210 -29.44 0.42 -7.45
CA GLY A 210 -28.87 1.13 -8.59
C GLY A 210 -27.50 0.60 -9.02
N THR A 211 -26.64 1.51 -9.49
CA THR A 211 -25.28 1.20 -9.96
C THR A 211 -24.25 1.57 -8.90
N LEU A 212 -23.27 0.70 -8.70
CA LEU A 212 -22.08 0.94 -7.88
C LEU A 212 -20.83 0.75 -8.75
N TYR A 213 -19.96 1.74 -8.83
CA TYR A 213 -18.61 1.56 -9.39
C TYR A 213 -17.59 1.38 -8.28
N VAL A 214 -16.64 0.46 -8.49
CA VAL A 214 -15.56 0.21 -7.54
C VAL A 214 -14.23 0.23 -8.29
N GLU A 215 -13.29 1.02 -7.77
CA GLU A 215 -11.90 1.03 -8.20
C GLU A 215 -11.04 0.33 -7.16
N ALA A 216 -10.24 -0.64 -7.57
CA ALA A 216 -9.39 -1.42 -6.69
C ALA A 216 -7.93 -0.92 -6.71
N LYS A 217 -7.25 -1.09 -5.58
CA LYS A 217 -5.84 -0.73 -5.38
C LYS A 217 -5.14 -1.83 -4.62
N ASN A 218 -3.89 -2.12 -5.02
CA ASN A 218 -3.02 -2.97 -4.23
C ASN A 218 -2.17 -2.09 -3.30
N VAL A 219 -2.25 -2.32 -1.99
CA VAL A 219 -1.50 -1.59 -0.98
C VAL A 219 -0.40 -2.49 -0.43
N THR A 220 0.85 -2.07 -0.62
CA THR A 220 2.03 -2.86 -0.24
C THR A 220 3.02 -2.09 0.63
N LEU A 221 2.84 -0.77 0.78
CA LEU A 221 3.70 0.08 1.60
C LEU A 221 3.10 0.22 3.01
N VAL A 222 3.94 0.01 4.02
CA VAL A 222 3.61 0.27 5.42
C VAL A 222 4.69 1.18 6.01
N GLU A 223 4.25 2.17 6.78
CA GLU A 223 5.11 3.06 7.56
C GLU A 223 4.48 3.28 8.93
N ASP A 224 5.25 3.09 10.00
CA ASP A 224 4.80 3.27 11.40
C ASP A 224 3.45 2.57 11.71
N ASP A 225 3.31 1.31 11.32
CA ASP A 225 2.11 0.45 11.47
C ASP A 225 0.87 0.91 10.68
N ILE A 226 1.06 1.79 9.69
CA ILE A 226 0.00 2.30 8.82
C ILE A 226 0.24 1.80 7.40
N ALA A 227 -0.73 1.08 6.84
CA ALA A 227 -0.73 0.78 5.41
C ALA A 227 -1.02 2.06 4.64
N ILE A 228 -0.11 2.46 3.75
CA ILE A 228 -0.22 3.72 3.01
C ILE A 228 -0.18 3.52 1.50
N PHE A 229 -0.88 4.40 0.79
CA PHE A 229 -0.93 4.40 -0.67
C PHE A 229 -0.82 5.85 -1.20
N PRO A 230 -0.13 6.11 -2.32
CA PRO A 230 0.60 5.15 -3.18
C PRO A 230 2.07 4.94 -2.76
N ASP A 231 2.75 3.97 -3.40
CA ASP A 231 4.19 3.73 -3.25
C ASP A 231 5.06 4.49 -4.29
N ALA A 232 4.42 5.15 -5.24
CA ALA A 232 5.02 6.05 -6.23
C ALA A 232 3.98 7.05 -6.74
N VAL A 233 4.44 8.20 -7.28
CA VAL A 233 3.55 9.17 -7.95
C VAL A 233 2.71 8.49 -9.03
N THR A 234 1.39 8.68 -9.00
CA THR A 234 0.43 7.97 -9.87
C THR A 234 -0.59 8.89 -10.51
N THR A 235 -0.23 9.47 -11.66
CA THR A 235 -1.13 10.31 -12.46
C THR A 235 -2.37 9.55 -12.96
N ARG A 236 -2.25 8.24 -13.20
CA ARG A 236 -3.40 7.38 -13.53
C ARG A 236 -4.35 7.24 -12.35
N GLY A 237 -3.83 7.01 -11.14
CA GLY A 237 -4.65 6.94 -9.94
C GLY A 237 -5.35 8.27 -9.64
N GLN A 238 -4.65 9.39 -9.82
CA GLN A 238 -5.23 10.74 -9.71
C GLN A 238 -6.38 10.95 -10.70
N LYS A 239 -6.22 10.52 -11.96
CA LYS A 239 -7.30 10.57 -12.97
C LYS A 239 -8.53 9.79 -12.51
N HIS A 240 -8.34 8.55 -12.05
CA HIS A 240 -9.44 7.72 -11.59
C HIS A 240 -10.16 8.31 -10.37
N LEU A 241 -9.43 8.94 -9.42
CA LEU A 241 -10.07 9.64 -8.30
C LEU A 241 -10.97 10.79 -8.76
N ARG A 242 -10.55 11.59 -9.75
CA ARG A 242 -11.40 12.65 -10.32
C ARG A 242 -12.65 12.08 -10.98
N GLU A 243 -12.52 10.96 -11.69
CA GLU A 243 -13.68 10.28 -12.30
C GLU A 243 -14.65 9.76 -11.24
N LEU A 244 -14.15 9.22 -10.12
CA LEU A 244 -15.00 8.81 -9.00
C LEU A 244 -15.69 10.01 -8.34
N ILE A 245 -14.99 11.14 -8.14
CA ILE A 245 -15.59 12.39 -7.64
C ILE A 245 -16.73 12.85 -8.56
N GLU A 246 -16.51 12.84 -9.88
CA GLU A 246 -17.52 13.24 -10.86
C GLU A 246 -18.76 12.34 -10.80
N LEU A 247 -18.58 11.03 -10.75
CA LEU A 247 -19.67 10.06 -10.62
C LEU A 247 -20.44 10.24 -9.29
N ALA A 248 -19.72 10.44 -8.18
CA ALA A 248 -20.33 10.72 -6.89
C ALA A 248 -21.19 11.98 -6.92
N GLY A 249 -20.70 13.05 -7.58
CA GLY A 249 -21.45 14.29 -7.79
C GLY A 249 -22.71 14.14 -8.63
N GLN A 250 -22.80 13.09 -9.46
CA GLN A 250 -24.01 12.71 -10.20
C GLN A 250 -24.98 11.85 -9.38
N GLY A 251 -24.68 11.60 -8.10
CA GLY A 251 -25.46 10.73 -7.21
C GLY A 251 -25.23 9.24 -7.48
N ILE A 252 -24.23 8.87 -8.27
CA ILE A 252 -23.87 7.46 -8.51
C ILE A 252 -23.00 6.99 -7.35
N ARG A 253 -23.35 5.85 -6.76
CA ARG A 253 -22.58 5.27 -5.68
C ARG A 253 -21.23 4.78 -6.22
N VAL A 254 -20.16 5.16 -5.54
CA VAL A 254 -18.80 4.80 -5.96
C VAL A 254 -17.91 4.47 -4.76
N ALA A 255 -16.94 3.58 -4.95
CA ALA A 255 -16.03 3.16 -3.91
C ALA A 255 -14.59 2.98 -4.41
N SER A 256 -13.63 3.18 -3.51
CA SER A 256 -12.24 2.76 -3.66
C SER A 256 -11.95 1.59 -2.72
N PHE A 257 -11.67 0.42 -3.29
CA PHE A 257 -11.29 -0.80 -2.59
C PHE A 257 -9.77 -0.91 -2.50
N TYR A 258 -9.23 -0.71 -1.31
CA TYR A 258 -7.80 -0.82 -1.03
C TYR A 258 -7.53 -2.19 -0.41
N LEU A 259 -6.92 -3.09 -1.18
CA LEU A 259 -6.53 -4.40 -0.68
C LEU A 259 -5.13 -4.34 -0.08
N ILE A 260 -5.03 -4.56 1.22
CA ILE A 260 -3.80 -4.51 2.00
C ILE A 260 -3.34 -5.95 2.19
N GLN A 261 -2.35 -6.36 1.41
CA GLN A 261 -1.89 -7.76 1.36
C GLN A 261 -0.65 -7.97 2.24
N ARG A 262 -0.73 -7.56 3.50
CA ARG A 262 0.29 -7.70 4.56
C ARG A 262 -0.33 -7.38 5.92
N ASP A 263 0.13 -8.01 6.99
CA ASP A 263 -0.53 -8.03 8.31
C ASP A 263 0.17 -7.18 9.39
N ASP A 264 1.27 -6.50 9.05
CA ASP A 264 2.02 -5.63 9.94
C ASP A 264 1.51 -4.18 9.97
N CYS A 265 0.19 -4.01 9.95
CA CYS A 265 -0.46 -2.71 10.02
C CYS A 265 -1.81 -2.75 10.76
N SER A 266 -2.22 -1.61 11.30
CA SER A 266 -3.43 -1.51 12.12
C SER A 266 -4.47 -0.54 11.56
N CYS A 267 -4.07 0.35 10.65
CA CYS A 267 -4.97 1.25 9.92
C CYS A 267 -4.45 1.53 8.52
N PHE A 268 -5.25 2.27 7.75
CA PHE A 268 -4.94 2.67 6.38
C PHE A 268 -4.88 4.19 6.25
N GLY A 269 -3.96 4.72 5.44
CA GLY A 269 -3.81 6.15 5.21
C GLY A 269 -3.22 6.48 3.84
N MET A 270 -2.96 7.76 3.60
CA MET A 270 -2.35 8.25 2.36
C MET A 270 -0.86 8.50 2.55
N ALA A 271 -0.08 8.21 1.51
CA ALA A 271 1.33 8.52 1.44
C ALA A 271 1.54 9.95 0.89
N ASP A 272 1.16 10.98 1.67
CA ASP A 272 1.24 12.38 1.23
C ASP A 272 2.66 12.79 0.81
N MET A 273 3.67 12.19 1.43
CA MET A 273 5.09 12.40 1.12
C MET A 273 5.51 11.82 -0.24
N VAL A 274 4.76 10.84 -0.75
CA VAL A 274 5.02 10.17 -2.04
C VAL A 274 4.26 10.86 -3.16
N ASP A 275 2.96 11.09 -2.98
CA ASP A 275 2.09 11.76 -3.96
C ASP A 275 1.10 12.71 -3.25
N PRO A 276 1.51 13.97 -3.00
CA PRO A 276 0.65 14.95 -2.32
C PRO A 276 -0.67 15.23 -3.06
N GLU A 277 -0.66 15.17 -4.40
CA GLU A 277 -1.87 15.44 -5.19
C GLU A 277 -2.84 14.26 -5.13
N PHE A 278 -2.34 13.02 -5.17
CA PHE A 278 -3.20 11.85 -4.93
C PHE A 278 -3.84 11.91 -3.55
N ALA A 279 -3.07 12.24 -2.52
CA ALA A 279 -3.61 12.37 -1.17
C ALA A 279 -4.67 13.47 -1.05
N ARG A 280 -4.42 14.64 -1.65
CA ARG A 280 -5.40 15.74 -1.70
C ARG A 280 -6.71 15.28 -2.37
N LEU A 281 -6.60 14.61 -3.52
CA LEU A 281 -7.74 14.06 -4.26
C LEU A 281 -8.46 12.95 -3.51
N PHE A 282 -7.75 12.13 -2.73
CA PHE A 282 -8.36 11.08 -1.92
C PHE A 282 -9.30 11.66 -0.87
N TRP A 283 -8.86 12.72 -0.17
CA TRP A 283 -9.69 13.39 0.82
C TRP A 283 -10.86 14.13 0.18
N GLU A 284 -10.64 14.79 -0.96
CA GLU A 284 -11.71 15.39 -1.77
C GLU A 284 -12.75 14.35 -2.22
N ALA A 285 -12.29 13.18 -2.68
CA ALA A 285 -13.15 12.06 -3.05
C ALA A 285 -14.00 11.57 -1.88
N LYS A 286 -13.39 11.38 -0.70
CA LYS A 286 -14.12 10.99 0.50
C LYS A 286 -15.18 12.03 0.89
N GLU A 287 -14.87 13.32 0.80
CA GLU A 287 -15.81 14.43 1.07
C GLU A 287 -16.95 14.48 0.05
N ALA A 288 -16.66 14.17 -1.22
CA ALA A 288 -17.65 14.09 -2.30
C ALA A 288 -18.56 12.84 -2.24
N GLY A 289 -18.33 11.93 -1.29
CA GLY A 289 -19.17 10.74 -1.10
C GLY A 289 -18.59 9.45 -1.70
N VAL A 290 -17.33 9.45 -2.15
CA VAL A 290 -16.64 8.21 -2.52
C VAL A 290 -16.36 7.37 -1.28
N GLU A 291 -16.86 6.14 -1.26
CA GLU A 291 -16.64 5.23 -0.14
C GLU A 291 -15.21 4.68 -0.12
N ILE A 292 -14.61 4.58 1.06
CA ILE A 292 -13.24 4.07 1.23
C ILE A 292 -13.29 2.71 1.91
N TRP A 293 -12.82 1.68 1.22
CA TRP A 293 -12.87 0.28 1.66
C TRP A 293 -11.46 -0.30 1.80
N PRO A 294 -10.72 0.02 2.87
CA PRO A 294 -9.42 -0.57 3.12
C PRO A 294 -9.60 -1.91 3.82
N TYR A 295 -9.37 -3.00 3.09
CA TYR A 295 -9.49 -4.34 3.62
C TYR A 295 -8.11 -4.98 3.77
N LEU A 296 -7.87 -5.51 4.95
CA LEU A 296 -6.77 -6.41 5.23
C LEU A 296 -7.04 -7.77 4.59
N ALA A 297 -6.03 -8.31 3.94
CA ALA A 297 -5.98 -9.69 3.49
C ALA A 297 -4.84 -10.45 4.15
N GLU A 298 -5.11 -11.70 4.47
CA GLU A 298 -4.11 -12.66 4.92
C GLU A 298 -3.46 -13.30 3.69
N VAL A 299 -2.14 -13.39 3.72
CA VAL A 299 -1.35 -14.02 2.66
C VAL A 299 -0.72 -15.29 3.22
N THR A 300 -1.14 -16.43 2.69
CA THR A 300 -0.68 -17.77 3.10
C THR A 300 -0.07 -18.50 1.90
N GLU A 301 0.55 -19.66 2.13
CA GLU A 301 1.02 -20.53 1.04
C GLU A 301 -0.12 -21.09 0.18
N GLN A 302 -1.35 -21.17 0.72
CA GLN A 302 -2.52 -21.70 0.01
C GLN A 302 -3.19 -20.65 -0.87
N GLY A 303 -3.07 -19.37 -0.53
CA GLY A 303 -3.79 -18.30 -1.21
C GLY A 303 -3.88 -17.03 -0.39
N ILE A 304 -4.72 -16.12 -0.88
CA ILE A 304 -4.93 -14.79 -0.29
C ILE A 304 -6.39 -14.66 0.12
N GLY A 305 -6.63 -14.45 1.42
CA GLY A 305 -7.95 -14.41 2.02
C GLY A 305 -8.36 -13.03 2.47
N LEU A 306 -9.63 -12.64 2.30
CA LEU A 306 -10.15 -11.39 2.84
C LEU A 306 -10.38 -11.55 4.35
N VAL A 307 -9.91 -10.59 5.15
CA VAL A 307 -10.06 -10.66 6.61
C VAL A 307 -11.07 -9.61 7.07
N ARG A 308 -10.65 -8.35 7.17
CA ARG A 308 -11.46 -7.29 7.79
C ARG A 308 -11.17 -5.94 7.19
N LYS A 309 -12.15 -5.04 7.31
CA LYS A 309 -11.94 -3.63 7.04
C LYS A 309 -11.04 -3.03 8.14
N LEU A 310 -10.04 -2.26 7.74
CA LEU A 310 -9.22 -1.46 8.63
C LEU A 310 -9.84 -0.07 8.85
N PRO A 311 -9.60 0.57 9.99
CA PRO A 311 -9.95 1.97 10.17
C PRO A 311 -9.07 2.86 9.28
N LEU A 312 -9.61 4.03 8.91
CA LEU A 312 -8.85 5.07 8.23
C LEU A 312 -8.08 5.89 9.28
N ALA A 313 -6.79 6.15 9.02
CA ALA A 313 -5.99 7.09 9.79
C ALA A 313 -6.53 8.51 9.66
N GLU A 314 -6.29 9.35 10.67
CA GLU A 314 -6.72 10.74 10.63
C GLU A 314 -6.04 11.51 9.49
N ARG A 315 -6.79 12.45 8.90
CA ARG A 315 -6.25 13.39 7.92
C ARG A 315 -5.26 14.32 8.62
N ARG A 316 -4.10 14.50 8.00
CA ARG A 316 -3.12 15.52 8.39
C ARG A 316 -3.51 16.91 7.90
#